data_AF-A0A7K0ZW56-F1
#
_entry.id   AF-A0A7K0ZW56-F1
#
_cell.length_a   1.000
_cell.length_b   1.000
_cell.length_c   1.000
_cell.angle_alpha   90.00
_cell.angle_beta   90.00
_cell.angle_gamma   90.00
#
_symmetry.space_group_name_H-M   'P 1'
#
loop_
_entity.id
_entity.type
_entity.pdbx_description
1 polymer ?
#
loop_
_entity_poly.entity_id
_entity_poly.type
_entity_poly.pdbx_seq_one_letter_code
_entity_poly.pdbx_strand_id
1 'polypeptide(L)'
;MAETPSPRQTDSGITVEPLYNDQSLAGFDTQSQLGAPGKAPYTRGIYPTMHRDRLWTMRQYAGFGSAADTNQRFKFLLEAGQTGLSCAFDLPTQMGYDSDHPRAAGEVGKVGVAIDS
;
A
#
# COMPACT_ATOMS: atom_id res chain seq x y z
N MET A 1 -5.15 39.41 -25.42
CA MET A 1 -5.52 39.03 -24.04
C MET A 1 -5.07 37.59 -23.87
N ALA A 2 -4.19 37.30 -22.91
CA ALA A 2 -3.78 35.92 -22.68
C ALA A 2 -4.98 35.14 -22.10
N GLU A 3 -5.32 34.00 -22.69
CA GLU A 3 -6.33 33.09 -22.13
C GLU A 3 -5.87 32.64 -20.75
N THR A 4 -6.74 32.82 -19.75
CA THR A 4 -6.53 32.22 -18.44
C THR A 4 -6.65 30.70 -18.60
N PRO A 5 -5.59 29.92 -18.31
CA PRO A 5 -5.67 28.47 -18.43
C PRO A 5 -6.77 27.93 -17.51
N SER A 6 -7.50 26.90 -17.96
CA SER A 6 -8.57 26.31 -17.15
C SER A 6 -8.01 25.78 -15.81
N PRO A 7 -8.80 25.85 -14.72
CA PRO A 7 -8.33 25.41 -13.41
C PRO A 7 -7.99 23.92 -13.46
N ARG A 8 -6.76 23.60 -13.06
CA ARG A 8 -6.31 22.20 -12.95
C ARG A 8 -7.10 21.54 -11.83
N GLN A 9 -7.79 20.44 -12.12
CA GLN A 9 -8.43 19.61 -11.11
C GLN A 9 -7.71 18.27 -10.99
N THR A 10 -7.66 17.76 -9.76
CA THR A 10 -7.27 16.37 -9.49
C THR A 10 -8.39 15.42 -9.88
N ASP A 11 -8.10 14.12 -9.99
CA ASP A 11 -9.12 13.08 -10.24
C ASP A 11 -10.19 13.01 -9.13
N SER A 12 -9.92 13.58 -7.96
CA SER A 12 -10.87 13.71 -6.85
C SER A 12 -11.69 15.01 -6.89
N GLY A 13 -11.59 15.80 -7.95
CA GLY A 13 -12.34 17.06 -8.11
C GLY A 13 -11.81 18.23 -7.30
N ILE A 14 -10.61 18.12 -6.71
CA ILE A 14 -9.98 19.23 -5.97
C ILE A 14 -9.30 20.15 -6.97
N THR A 15 -9.71 21.42 -6.98
CA THR A 15 -9.04 22.49 -7.73
C THR A 15 -7.65 22.76 -7.17
N VAL A 16 -6.65 22.76 -8.05
CA VAL A 16 -5.25 23.04 -7.74
C VAL A 16 -4.94 24.46 -8.18
N GLU A 17 -4.72 25.34 -7.22
CA GLU A 17 -4.38 26.74 -7.49
C GLU A 17 -2.95 26.85 -8.08
N PRO A 18 -2.68 27.82 -8.98
CA PRO A 18 -1.35 28.03 -9.56
C PRO A 18 -0.26 28.38 -8.53
N LEU A 19 -0.64 28.93 -7.38
CA LEU A 19 0.26 29.34 -6.31
C LEU A 19 -0.44 29.21 -4.94
N TYR A 20 0.22 28.56 -3.99
CA TYR A 20 -0.19 28.52 -2.58
C TYR A 20 0.72 29.42 -1.75
N ASN A 21 0.14 30.23 -0.88
CA ASN A 21 0.86 31.14 0.03
C ASN A 21 0.18 31.15 1.41
N ASP A 22 0.61 32.04 2.30
CA ASP A 22 0.08 32.11 3.67
C ASP A 22 -1.45 32.37 3.71
N GLN A 23 -2.01 33.09 2.72
CA GLN A 23 -3.46 33.30 2.62
C GLN A 23 -4.21 32.02 2.25
N SER A 24 -3.56 31.08 1.57
CA SER A 24 -4.15 29.76 1.26
C SER A 24 -4.39 28.91 2.50
N LEU A 25 -3.78 29.26 3.64
CA LEU A 25 -4.02 28.64 4.96
C LEU A 25 -5.03 29.42 5.81
N ALA A 26 -5.75 30.41 5.24
CA ALA A 26 -6.77 31.15 5.98
C ALA A 26 -7.83 30.20 6.57
N GLY A 27 -8.02 30.28 7.89
CA GLY A 27 -8.93 29.40 8.64
C GLY A 27 -8.34 28.04 9.05
N PHE A 28 -7.07 27.75 8.74
CA PHE A 28 -6.39 26.55 9.19
C PHE A 28 -5.91 26.70 10.65
N ASP A 29 -6.46 25.89 11.56
CA ASP A 29 -5.97 25.77 12.93
C ASP A 29 -4.91 24.69 13.02
N THR A 30 -3.65 25.13 13.15
CA THR A 30 -2.50 24.24 13.23
C THR A 30 -2.57 23.29 14.44
N GLN A 31 -3.13 23.73 15.58
CA GLN A 31 -3.12 22.88 16.77
C GLN A 31 -4.11 21.72 16.65
N SER A 32 -5.34 21.99 16.22
CA SER A 32 -6.37 20.96 16.10
C SER A 32 -6.29 20.14 14.81
N GLN A 33 -5.80 20.71 13.70
CA GLN A 33 -5.78 20.05 12.39
C GLN A 33 -4.43 19.42 12.06
N LEU A 34 -3.31 20.02 12.49
CA LEU A 34 -1.97 19.47 12.25
C LEU A 34 -1.45 18.69 13.47
N GLY A 35 -1.50 19.30 14.66
CA GLY A 35 -1.09 18.68 15.92
C GLY A 35 0.38 18.23 15.97
N ALA A 36 0.67 17.28 16.88
CA ALA A 36 1.98 16.68 17.08
C ALA A 36 1.98 15.20 16.64
N PRO A 37 3.12 14.64 16.18
CA PRO A 37 3.20 13.22 15.86
C PRO A 37 2.89 12.35 17.09
N GLY A 38 2.20 11.24 16.90
CA GLY A 38 1.78 10.35 17.99
C GLY A 38 0.64 10.87 18.87
N LYS A 39 -0.02 11.96 18.48
CA LYS A 39 -1.22 12.50 19.17
C LYS A 39 -2.32 12.76 18.15
N ALA A 40 -3.57 12.58 18.56
CA ALA A 40 -4.72 12.96 17.73
C ALA A 40 -4.60 14.43 17.27
N PRO A 41 -4.94 14.77 16.01
CA PRO A 41 -5.59 13.93 14.99
C PRO A 41 -4.65 13.00 14.18
N TYR A 42 -3.37 12.87 14.58
CA TYR A 42 -2.35 12.04 13.93
C TYR A 42 -1.98 12.46 12.50
N THR A 43 -2.31 13.68 12.08
CA THR A 43 -1.95 14.24 10.76
C THR A 43 -0.44 14.18 10.49
N ARG A 44 0.39 14.29 11.54
CA ARG A 44 1.87 14.17 11.45
C ARG A 44 2.41 12.75 11.67
N GLY A 45 1.54 11.75 11.73
CA GLY A 45 1.88 10.34 11.94
C GLY A 45 1.43 9.79 13.29
N ILE A 46 1.22 8.47 13.33
CA ILE A 46 0.69 7.74 14.50
C ILE A 46 1.73 7.47 15.60
N TYR A 47 3.02 7.64 15.32
CA TYR A 47 4.11 7.44 16.28
C TYR A 47 4.84 8.75 16.56
N PRO A 48 5.27 9.05 17.80
CA PRO A 48 5.98 10.29 18.13
C PRO A 48 7.30 10.49 17.39
N THR A 49 8.02 9.40 17.10
CA THR A 49 9.37 9.40 16.51
C THR A 49 9.38 8.98 15.04
N MET A 50 8.29 8.37 14.55
CA MET A 50 8.14 7.83 13.20
C MET A 50 9.42 7.10 12.74
N HIS A 51 9.94 7.48 11.58
CA HIS A 51 11.05 6.80 10.91
C HIS A 51 12.44 7.16 11.44
N ARG A 52 12.52 8.02 12.46
CA ARG A 52 13.78 8.27 13.18
C ARG A 52 14.13 7.13 14.14
N ASP A 53 13.12 6.42 14.63
CA ASP A 53 13.28 5.27 15.53
C ASP A 53 13.16 3.96 14.75
N ARG A 54 12.10 3.81 13.94
CA ARG A 54 11.88 2.61 13.13
C ARG A 54 11.40 2.96 11.72
N LEU A 55 12.15 2.51 10.71
CA LEU A 55 11.73 2.60 9.32
C LEU A 55 10.42 1.84 9.08
N TRP A 56 9.71 2.19 8.00
CA TRP A 56 8.55 1.41 7.56
C TRP A 56 8.97 -0.02 7.21
N THR A 57 8.03 -0.96 7.30
CA THR A 57 8.28 -2.34 6.87
C THR A 57 8.38 -2.41 5.35
N MET A 58 9.57 -2.73 4.84
CA MET A 58 9.74 -3.15 3.45
C MET A 58 9.08 -4.53 3.28
N ARG A 59 7.95 -4.58 2.57
CA ARG A 59 7.06 -5.75 2.47
C ARG A 59 6.64 -5.99 1.02
N GLN A 60 7.44 -6.75 0.28
CA GLN A 60 7.06 -7.16 -1.07
C GLN A 60 5.93 -8.19 -1.02
N TYR A 61 4.93 -7.97 -1.85
CA TYR A 61 3.85 -8.93 -2.11
C TYR A 61 4.34 -9.97 -3.10
N ALA A 62 4.35 -11.24 -2.69
CA ALA A 62 4.86 -12.33 -3.50
C ALA A 62 4.14 -13.65 -3.21
N GLY A 63 4.03 -14.47 -4.24
CA GLY A 63 3.48 -15.81 -4.21
C GLY A 63 3.29 -16.30 -5.64
N PHE A 64 3.67 -17.55 -5.91
CA PHE A 64 3.45 -18.23 -7.18
C PHE A 64 3.72 -19.73 -7.00
N GLY A 65 3.12 -20.55 -7.86
CA GLY A 65 3.36 -22.00 -7.89
C GLY A 65 3.03 -22.67 -6.56
N SER A 66 3.93 -23.53 -6.10
CA SER A 66 3.76 -24.27 -4.85
C SER A 66 4.22 -23.48 -3.63
N ALA A 67 3.85 -23.96 -2.44
CA ALA A 67 4.36 -23.43 -1.17
C ALA A 67 5.90 -23.47 -1.09
N ALA A 68 6.54 -24.48 -1.70
CA ALA A 68 8.00 -24.58 -1.74
C ALA A 68 8.63 -23.47 -2.58
N ASP A 69 8.08 -23.20 -3.76
CA ASP A 69 8.56 -22.14 -4.67
C ASP A 69 8.43 -20.76 -4.00
N THR A 70 7.27 -20.50 -3.41
CA THR A 70 6.99 -19.24 -2.70
C THR A 70 7.87 -19.09 -1.46
N ASN A 71 8.14 -20.15 -0.71
CA ASN A 71 9.05 -20.11 0.44
C ASN A 71 10.49 -19.81 0.01
N GLN A 72 10.98 -20.41 -1.09
CA GLN A 72 12.29 -20.07 -1.65
C GLN A 72 12.35 -18.58 -2.01
N ARG A 73 11.27 -18.05 -2.63
CA ARG A 73 11.18 -16.61 -2.93
C ARG A 73 11.20 -15.74 -1.68
N PHE A 74 10.50 -16.12 -0.62
CA PHE A 74 10.52 -15.37 0.64
C PHE A 74 11.90 -15.31 1.26
N LYS A 75 12.62 -16.44 1.32
CA LYS A 75 14.00 -16.46 1.84
C LYS A 75 14.92 -15.55 1.03
N PHE A 76 14.85 -15.65 -0.31
CA PHE A 76 15.60 -14.76 -1.20
C PHE A 76 15.32 -13.28 -0.90
N LEU A 77 14.05 -12.90 -0.73
CA LEU A 77 13.69 -11.51 -0.47
C LEU A 77 14.15 -11.03 0.92
N LEU A 78 14.07 -11.89 1.94
CA LEU A 78 14.59 -11.59 3.28
C LEU A 78 16.10 -11.37 3.25
N GLU A 79 16.84 -12.23 2.56
CA GLU A 79 18.29 -12.08 2.34
C GLU A 79 18.62 -10.78 1.58
N ALA A 80 17.74 -10.34 0.69
CA ALA A 80 17.86 -9.08 -0.04
C ALA A 80 17.37 -7.84 0.74
N GLY A 81 17.00 -7.97 2.02
CA GLY A 81 16.68 -6.84 2.90
C GLY A 81 15.18 -6.57 3.09
N GLN A 82 14.29 -7.46 2.62
CA GLN A 82 12.87 -7.40 3.00
C GLN A 82 12.73 -7.59 4.53
N THR A 83 11.79 -6.88 5.14
CA THR A 83 11.60 -6.86 6.61
C THR A 83 10.23 -7.39 7.06
N GLY A 84 9.36 -7.76 6.12
CA GLY A 84 8.11 -8.45 6.43
C GLY A 84 7.57 -9.20 5.21
N LEU A 85 6.98 -10.37 5.41
CA LEU A 85 6.41 -11.21 4.35
C LEU A 85 4.98 -10.80 3.99
N SER A 86 4.60 -10.88 2.72
CA SER A 86 3.22 -10.69 2.27
C SER A 86 2.92 -11.69 1.17
N CYS A 87 1.95 -12.56 1.42
CA CYS A 87 1.71 -13.74 0.61
C CYS A 87 0.55 -13.50 -0.37
N ALA A 88 0.81 -13.73 -1.66
CA ALA A 88 -0.20 -13.73 -2.70
C ALA A 88 -0.71 -15.16 -2.93
N PHE A 89 -2.01 -15.37 -2.81
CA PHE A 89 -2.67 -16.66 -3.07
C PHE A 89 -3.15 -16.75 -4.51
N ASP A 90 -3.22 -17.95 -5.06
CA ASP A 90 -3.82 -18.14 -6.38
C ASP A 90 -5.34 -17.91 -6.34
N LEU A 91 -5.99 -17.95 -7.52
CA LEU A 91 -7.43 -17.72 -7.59
C LEU A 91 -8.24 -18.86 -6.94
N PRO A 92 -7.94 -20.16 -7.14
CA PRO A 92 -8.62 -21.26 -6.43
C PRO A 92 -8.62 -21.10 -4.90
N THR A 93 -7.47 -20.88 -4.27
CA THR A 93 -7.36 -20.66 -2.83
C THR A 93 -8.17 -19.44 -2.38
N GLN A 94 -8.12 -18.33 -3.12
CA GLN A 94 -8.93 -17.15 -2.82
C GLN A 94 -10.45 -17.41 -2.90
N MET A 95 -10.86 -18.30 -3.82
CA MET A 95 -12.26 -18.67 -4.02
C MET A 95 -12.71 -19.85 -3.14
N GLY A 96 -11.82 -20.43 -2.35
CA GLY A 96 -12.13 -21.57 -1.47
C GLY A 96 -12.30 -22.90 -2.20
N TYR A 97 -11.61 -23.09 -3.32
CA TYR A 97 -11.52 -24.39 -3.99
C TYR A 97 -10.15 -25.02 -3.76
N ASP A 98 -10.16 -26.32 -3.47
CA ASP A 98 -8.94 -27.14 -3.52
C ASP A 98 -8.43 -27.24 -4.96
N SER A 99 -7.12 -27.46 -5.09
CA SER A 99 -6.41 -27.52 -6.37
C SER A 99 -6.91 -28.61 -7.33
N ASP A 100 -7.58 -29.66 -6.81
CA ASP A 100 -8.16 -30.75 -7.61
C ASP A 100 -9.62 -30.48 -8.05
N HIS A 101 -10.22 -29.38 -7.58
CA HIS A 101 -11.58 -29.04 -7.95
C HIS A 101 -11.68 -28.72 -9.46
N PRO A 102 -12.70 -29.23 -10.19
CA PRO A 102 -12.79 -29.04 -11.64
C PRO A 102 -12.79 -27.57 -12.12
N ARG A 103 -13.26 -26.64 -11.27
CA ARG A 103 -13.22 -25.19 -11.57
C ARG A 103 -11.86 -24.52 -11.30
N ALA A 104 -10.97 -25.17 -10.56
CA ALA A 104 -9.61 -24.69 -10.31
C ALA A 104 -8.67 -24.99 -11.48
N ALA A 105 -9.05 -25.92 -12.36
CA ALA A 105 -8.23 -26.37 -13.48
C ALA A 105 -7.73 -25.19 -14.32
N GLY A 106 -6.41 -25.09 -14.42
CA GLY A 106 -5.75 -24.03 -15.15
C GLY A 106 -5.45 -22.77 -14.33
N GLU A 107 -5.94 -22.59 -13.11
CA GLU A 107 -5.65 -21.40 -12.29
C GLU A 107 -4.75 -21.68 -11.07
N VAL A 108 -4.55 -22.96 -10.76
CA VAL A 108 -3.68 -23.42 -9.66
C VAL A 108 -2.26 -22.87 -9.82
N GLY A 109 -1.80 -22.13 -8.81
CA GLY A 109 -0.44 -21.59 -8.73
C GLY A 109 -0.09 -20.49 -9.75
N LYS A 110 -1.03 -20.02 -10.59
CA LYS A 110 -0.73 -19.08 -11.69
C LYS A 110 -0.44 -17.66 -11.23
N VAL A 111 -1.31 -17.12 -10.37
CA VAL A 111 -1.28 -15.71 -9.94
C VAL A 111 -0.90 -15.55 -8.47
N GLY A 112 -0.56 -16.66 -7.82
CA GLY A 112 -0.22 -16.74 -6.42
C GLY A 112 0.16 -18.17 -6.03
N VAL A 113 0.41 -18.40 -4.75
CA VAL A 113 0.68 -19.74 -4.22
C VAL A 113 -0.62 -20.53 -4.06
N ALA A 114 -0.60 -21.81 -4.43
CA ALA A 114 -1.70 -22.74 -4.17
C ALA A 114 -1.61 -23.26 -2.72
N ILE A 115 -2.71 -23.18 -1.97
CA ILE A 115 -2.85 -23.70 -0.60
C ILE A 115 -4.20 -24.39 -0.46
N ASP A 116 -4.17 -25.66 -0.06
CA ASP A 116 -5.35 -26.52 0.11
C ASP A 116 -5.55 -26.97 1.58
N SER A 117 -4.48 -27.01 2.40
CA SER A 117 -4.49 -27.53 3.79
C SER A 117 -3.55 -26.81 4.74
#